data_AF-A0A3D4S9W3-F1
#
_entry.id   AF-A0A3D4S9W3-F1
#
_cell.length_a   1.000
_cell.length_b   1.000
_cell.length_c   1.000
_cell.angle_alpha   90.00
_cell.angle_beta   90.00
_cell.angle_gamma   90.00
#
_symmetry.space_group_name_H-M   'P 1'
#
loop_
_entity.id
_entity.type
_entity.pdbx_description
1 polymer ?
#
loop_
_entity_poly.entity_id
_entity_poly.type
_entity_poly.pdbx_seq_one_letter_code
_entity_poly.pdbx_strand_id
1 'polypeptide(L)'
;MYLFIDLEREVKAGEVVVIRSDDMGGIGAFLIGGERVGTLSGRQPEGCLSYWSIASALYNNRVLCDVAVRSGASAILHTESRLFASLREFRRVEVEGYGVACVK
;
A
#
# COMPACT_ATOMS: atom_id res chain seq x y z
N MET A 1 9.32 5.76 -2.92
CA MET A 1 8.53 5.56 -1.68
C MET A 1 8.31 4.07 -1.47
N TYR A 2 8.12 3.63 -0.22
CA TYR A 2 7.99 2.20 0.09
C TYR A 2 6.63 1.82 0.67
N LEU A 3 6.15 0.63 0.35
CA LEU A 3 4.94 0.01 0.90
C LEU A 3 5.26 -1.41 1.36
N PHE A 4 4.65 -1.85 2.45
CA PHE A 4 4.83 -3.19 2.99
C PHE A 4 3.58 -4.04 2.77
N ILE A 5 3.76 -5.23 2.19
CA ILE A 5 2.68 -6.17 1.91
C ILE A 5 2.93 -7.52 2.57
N ASP A 6 1.83 -8.17 2.97
CA ASP A 6 1.82 -9.56 3.39
C ASP A 6 1.50 -10.42 2.18
N LEU A 7 2.39 -11.38 1.88
CA LEU A 7 2.32 -12.24 0.71
C LEU A 7 1.48 -13.48 0.98
N GLU A 8 0.57 -13.75 0.08
CA GLU A 8 -0.18 -15.02 -0.02
C GLU A 8 0.43 -15.94 -1.07
N ARG A 9 1.21 -15.38 -2.01
CA ARG A 9 1.90 -16.10 -3.09
C ARG A 9 3.34 -15.63 -3.25
N GLU A 10 4.12 -16.43 -3.94
CA GLU A 10 5.51 -16.10 -4.26
C GLU A 10 5.59 -15.03 -5.35
N VAL A 11 6.41 -14.01 -5.09
CA VAL A 11 6.79 -12.94 -6.01
C VAL A 11 8.30 -12.71 -5.90
N LYS A 12 8.94 -12.37 -7.01
CA LYS A 12 10.39 -12.15 -7.06
C LYS A 12 10.73 -10.67 -6.91
N ALA A 13 11.91 -10.38 -6.39
CA ALA A 13 12.44 -9.02 -6.43
C ALA A 13 12.58 -8.55 -7.90
N GLY A 14 12.20 -7.30 -8.15
CA GLY A 14 12.13 -6.71 -9.49
C GLY A 14 10.83 -7.01 -10.26
N GLU A 15 9.93 -7.85 -9.75
CA GLU A 15 8.61 -8.02 -10.37
C GLU A 15 7.73 -6.80 -10.12
N VAL A 16 6.87 -6.51 -11.10
CA VAL A 16 5.89 -5.42 -11.00
C VAL A 16 4.60 -5.95 -10.40
N VAL A 17 4.14 -5.28 -9.35
CA VAL A 17 2.86 -5.51 -8.70
C VAL A 17 2.01 -4.25 -8.76
N VAL A 18 0.70 -4.46 -8.85
CA VAL A 18 -0.33 -3.42 -8.86
C VAL A 18 -0.96 -3.38 -7.47
N ILE A 19 -0.86 -2.24 -6.80
CA ILE A 19 -1.59 -1.96 -5.57
C ILE A 19 -2.89 -1.26 -5.93
N ARG A 20 -4.01 -1.80 -5.44
CA ARG A 20 -5.36 -1.24 -5.63
C ARG A 20 -6.32 -1.69 -4.53
N SER A 21 -7.42 -0.96 -4.37
CA SER A 21 -8.56 -1.40 -3.56
C SER A 21 -9.05 -2.77 -4.04
N ASP A 22 -9.30 -3.67 -3.09
CA ASP A 22 -9.94 -4.96 -3.35
C ASP A 22 -11.46 -4.87 -3.22
N ASP A 23 -12.16 -5.88 -3.72
CA ASP A 23 -13.63 -5.89 -3.75
C ASP A 23 -14.26 -6.11 -2.35
N MET A 24 -13.43 -6.38 -1.33
CA MET A 24 -13.83 -6.58 0.06
C MET A 24 -13.57 -5.34 0.93
N GLY A 25 -13.16 -4.22 0.33
CA GLY A 25 -12.90 -2.95 1.03
C GLY A 25 -11.50 -2.84 1.65
N GLY A 26 -10.60 -3.78 1.36
CA GLY A 26 -9.19 -3.73 1.70
C GLY A 26 -8.33 -3.21 0.55
N ILE A 27 -7.02 -3.35 0.70
CA ILE A 27 -6.04 -3.01 -0.34
C ILE A 27 -5.25 -4.27 -0.67
N GLY A 28 -5.34 -4.70 -1.93
CA GLY A 28 -4.67 -5.89 -2.43
C GLY A 28 -3.43 -5.55 -3.26
N ALA A 29 -2.51 -6.52 -3.31
CA ALA A 29 -1.40 -6.54 -4.25
C ALA A 29 -1.68 -7.59 -5.33
N PHE A 30 -1.57 -7.20 -6.59
CA PHE A 30 -1.92 -8.03 -7.74
C PHE A 30 -0.79 -8.05 -8.77
N LEU A 31 -0.61 -9.15 -9.49
CA LEU A 31 0.20 -9.15 -10.70
C LEU A 31 -0.52 -8.36 -11.81
N ILE A 32 0.23 -7.99 -12.85
CA ILE A 32 -0.34 -7.31 -14.04
C ILE A 32 -1.49 -8.12 -14.67
N GLY A 33 -1.44 -9.46 -14.58
CA GLY A 33 -2.51 -10.36 -15.02
C GLY A 33 -3.76 -10.38 -14.12
N GLY A 34 -3.80 -9.62 -13.03
CA GLY A 34 -4.93 -9.52 -12.11
C GLY A 34 -4.95 -10.54 -10.99
N GLU A 35 -4.00 -11.48 -10.95
CA GLU A 35 -3.86 -12.46 -9.87
C GLU A 35 -3.43 -11.78 -8.57
N ARG A 36 -4.14 -12.05 -7.46
CA ARG A 36 -3.79 -11.56 -6.13
C ARG A 36 -2.56 -12.31 -5.61
N VAL A 37 -1.55 -11.55 -5.18
CA VAL A 37 -0.32 -12.08 -4.58
C VAL A 37 -0.19 -11.76 -3.10
N GLY A 38 -1.01 -10.83 -2.59
CA GLY A 38 -1.00 -10.46 -1.19
C GLY A 38 -1.91 -9.30 -0.86
N THR A 39 -1.74 -8.78 0.35
CA THR A 39 -2.50 -7.65 0.88
C THR A 39 -1.59 -6.58 1.44
N LEU A 40 -2.05 -5.33 1.45
CA LEU A 40 -1.35 -4.29 2.18
C LEU A 40 -1.40 -4.59 3.66
N SER A 41 -0.24 -4.66 4.30
CA SER A 41 -0.19 -4.95 5.73
C SER A 41 -0.84 -3.84 6.55
N GLY A 42 -1.67 -4.20 7.53
CA GLY A 42 -2.29 -3.25 8.44
C GLY A 42 -1.27 -2.47 9.29
N ARG A 43 -0.05 -3.00 9.45
CA ARG A 43 1.05 -2.35 10.16
C ARG A 43 2.23 -2.12 9.22
N GLN A 44 2.40 -0.87 8.81
CA GLN A 44 3.51 -0.45 7.97
C GLN A 44 4.76 -0.21 8.84
N PRO A 45 5.93 -0.79 8.50
CA PRO A 45 7.18 -0.56 9.22
C PRO A 45 7.71 0.86 8.97
N GLU A 46 8.66 1.28 9.80
CA GLU A 46 9.33 2.58 9.64
C GLU A 46 9.99 2.69 8.25
N GLY A 47 9.85 3.85 7.60
CA GLY A 47 10.32 4.10 6.23
C GLY A 47 9.32 3.73 5.13
N CYS A 48 8.23 3.03 5.44
CA CYS A 48 7.09 2.84 4.53
C CYS A 48 6.03 3.92 4.73
N LEU A 49 5.21 4.15 3.71
CA LEU A 49 4.03 5.01 3.82
C LEU A 49 3.05 4.44 4.84
N SER A 50 2.35 5.31 5.58
CA SER A 50 1.32 4.85 6.52
C SER A 50 0.14 4.21 5.79
N TYR A 51 -0.49 3.21 6.39
CA TYR A 51 -1.65 2.52 5.81
C TYR A 51 -2.73 3.50 5.33
N TRP A 52 -3.04 4.50 6.15
CA TRP A 52 -4.07 5.49 5.83
C TRP A 52 -3.67 6.43 4.70
N SER A 53 -2.39 6.82 4.61
CA SER A 53 -1.90 7.61 3.47
C SER A 53 -2.08 6.83 2.17
N ILE A 54 -1.76 5.53 2.19
CA ILE A 54 -1.92 4.65 1.05
C ILE A 54 -3.42 4.50 0.69
N ALA A 55 -4.26 4.20 1.68
CA ALA A 55 -5.70 4.04 1.50
C ALA A 55 -6.37 5.30 0.94
N SER A 56 -6.03 6.47 1.45
CA SER A 56 -6.57 7.75 1.00
C SER A 56 -6.18 8.10 -0.43
N ALA A 57 -4.97 7.76 -0.88
CA ALA A 57 -4.55 7.98 -2.27
C ALA A 57 -5.12 6.95 -3.25
N LEU A 58 -5.35 5.71 -2.78
CA LEU A 58 -5.70 4.61 -3.68
C LEU A 58 -7.13 4.62 -4.16
N TYR A 59 -8.11 5.13 -3.41
CA TYR A 59 -9.54 5.18 -3.76
C TYR A 59 -9.95 4.43 -5.06
N ASN A 60 -9.94 5.10 -6.22
CA ASN A 60 -10.15 4.53 -7.57
C ASN A 60 -8.87 4.36 -8.41
N ASN A 61 -7.73 4.76 -7.86
CA ASN A 61 -6.43 4.67 -8.49
C ASN A 61 -5.83 3.27 -8.36
N ARG A 62 -4.93 2.96 -9.28
CA ARG A 62 -4.07 1.78 -9.23
C ARG A 62 -2.64 2.27 -9.28
N VAL A 63 -1.77 1.71 -8.45
CA VAL A 63 -0.36 2.11 -8.40
C VAL A 63 0.51 0.93 -8.79
N LEU A 64 1.39 1.17 -9.75
CA LEU A 64 2.45 0.24 -10.09
C LEU A 64 3.59 0.39 -9.09
N CYS A 65 4.05 -0.75 -8.59
CA CYS A 65 5.17 -0.85 -7.69
C CYS A 65 6.09 -1.99 -8.11
N ASP A 66 7.38 -1.81 -7.91
CA ASP A 66 8.37 -2.86 -8.08
C ASP A 66 8.62 -3.54 -6.73
N VAL A 67 8.76 -4.86 -6.72
CA VAL A 67 9.17 -5.59 -5.51
C VAL A 67 10.64 -5.28 -5.22
N ALA A 68 10.89 -4.40 -4.25
CA ALA A 68 12.25 -4.00 -3.89
C ALA A 68 12.97 -5.05 -3.05
N VAL A 69 12.25 -5.60 -2.04
CA VAL A 69 12.80 -6.62 -1.13
C VAL A 69 11.73 -7.67 -0.86
N ARG A 70 12.12 -8.94 -0.96
CA ARG A 70 11.33 -10.09 -0.50
C ARG A 70 11.90 -10.57 0.83
N SER A 71 11.04 -10.81 1.81
CA SER A 71 11.44 -11.39 3.10
C SER A 71 10.38 -12.38 3.58
N GLY A 72 10.57 -13.66 3.25
CA GLY A 72 9.66 -14.73 3.65
C GLY A 72 8.23 -14.50 3.13
N ALA A 73 7.27 -14.40 4.05
CA ALA A 73 5.85 -14.18 3.77
C ALA A 73 5.49 -12.70 3.60
N SER A 74 6.46 -11.80 3.42
CA SER A 74 6.22 -10.37 3.22
C SER A 74 7.13 -9.79 2.15
N ALA A 75 6.75 -8.64 1.60
CA ALA A 75 7.56 -7.89 0.66
C ALA A 75 7.48 -6.38 0.88
N ILE A 76 8.58 -5.70 0.58
CA ILE A 76 8.64 -4.25 0.46
C ILE A 76 8.58 -3.91 -1.01
N LEU A 77 7.66 -3.02 -1.35
CA LEU A 77 7.44 -2.51 -2.69
C LEU A 77 7.97 -1.09 -2.80
N HIS A 78 8.56 -0.76 -3.93
CA HIS A 78 8.99 0.58 -4.29
C HIS A 78 8.05 1.18 -5.32
N THR A 79 7.72 2.46 -5.17
CA THR A 79 7.00 3.22 -6.19
C THR A 79 7.45 4.68 -6.23
N GLU A 80 7.43 5.24 -7.43
CA GLU A 80 7.67 6.66 -7.71
C GLU A 80 6.38 7.39 -8.07
N SER A 81 5.22 6.76 -7.84
CA SER A 81 3.93 7.34 -8.20
C SER A 81 3.71 8.70 -7.54
N ARG A 82 3.44 9.71 -8.37
CA ARG A 82 3.14 11.07 -7.92
C ARG A 82 1.92 11.15 -7.01
N LEU A 83 1.03 10.16 -7.08
CA LEU A 83 -0.14 10.05 -6.20
C LEU A 83 0.26 10.06 -4.72
N PHE A 84 1.38 9.41 -4.40
CA PHE A 84 1.90 9.38 -3.03
C PHE A 84 2.82 10.55 -2.73
N ALA A 85 3.50 11.12 -3.74
CA ALA A 85 4.39 12.27 -3.57
C ALA A 85 3.65 13.56 -3.16
N SER A 86 2.37 13.68 -3.51
CA SER A 86 1.53 14.82 -3.12
C SER A 86 0.84 14.67 -1.76
N LEU A 87 1.02 13.53 -1.06
CA LEU A 87 0.34 13.29 0.21
C LEU A 87 1.05 14.01 1.36
N ARG A 88 0.27 14.78 2.12
CA ARG A 88 0.66 15.21 3.47
C ARG A 88 0.49 14.04 4.42
N GLU A 89 1.28 13.96 5.50
CA GLU A 89 1.15 12.88 6.47
C GLU A 89 -0.26 12.88 7.10
N PHE A 90 -1.02 11.81 6.87
CA PHE A 90 -2.35 11.63 7.46
C PHE A 90 -2.23 10.87 8.79
N ARG A 91 -2.76 11.46 9.87
CA ARG A 91 -2.90 10.80 11.18
C ARG A 91 -4.36 10.44 11.42
N ARG A 92 -4.63 9.19 11.80
CA ARG A 92 -5.96 8.78 12.26
C ARG A 92 -6.28 9.53 13.55
N VAL A 93 -7.39 10.27 13.54
CA VAL A 93 -7.90 10.96 14.72
C VAL A 93 -8.88 9.99 15.40
N GLU A 94 -8.42 9.26 16.40
CA GLU A 94 -9.31 8.62 17.38
C GLU A 94 -9.79 9.70 18.35
N VAL A 95 -10.69 10.56 17.89
CA VAL A 95 -11.55 11.34 18.79
C VAL A 95 -12.89 10.61 18.77
N GLU A 96 -13.62 10.64 19.88
CA GLU A 96 -14.92 9.98 20.14
C GLU A 96 -16.08 10.39 19.18
N GLY A 97 -15.77 10.83 17.96
CA GLY A 97 -16.68 11.11 16.86
C GLY A 97 -15.90 11.03 15.55
N TYR A 98 -16.43 10.25 14.60
CA TYR A 98 -15.86 9.97 13.28
C TYR A 98 -15.33 11.23 12.56
N GLY A 99 -14.03 11.29 12.29
CA GLY A 99 -13.43 12.30 11.43
C GLY A 99 -11.94 12.07 11.16
N VAL A 100 -11.50 12.28 9.91
CA VAL A 100 -10.06 12.29 9.54
C VAL A 100 -9.61 13.75 9.51
N ALA A 101 -8.55 14.10 10.25
CA ALA A 101 -7.94 15.43 10.16
C ALA A 101 -6.63 15.38 9.37
N CYS A 102 -6.51 16.26 8.37
CA CYS A 102 -5.24 16.51 7.70
C CYS A 102 -4.33 17.32 8.64
N VAL A 103 -3.11 16.84 8.89
CA VAL A 103 -2.09 17.63 9.59
C VAL A 103 -1.54 18.65 8.59
N LYS A 104 -1.40 19.91 9.03
CA LYS A 104 -1.11 21.05 8.16
C LYS A 104 0.36 21.11 7.79
#